data_AF-W8CUM3-F1
#
_entry.id   AF-W8CUM3-F1
#
_cell.length_a   1.000
_cell.length_b   1.000
_cell.length_c   1.000
_cell.angle_alpha   90.00
_cell.angle_beta   90.00
_cell.angle_gamma   90.00
#
_symmetry.space_group_name_H-M   'P 1'
#
loop_
_entity.id
_entity.type
_entity.pdbx_description
1 polymer ?
#
loop_
_entity_poly.entity_id
_entity_poly.type
_entity_poly.pdbx_seq_one_letter_code
_entity_poly.pdbx_strand_id
1 'polypeptide(L)'
;MMKFLKVAGISVLALAVFIAALIAWYWLDARASLQADIRACPSVTTEQATAAVLKNVLLNGERLFSKPHLTQKDVIIEERGVQVGQTGTLVPFRIDGVTDRRYFGMTGCASLDAVEYATEYYTEP
;
A
#
# COMPACT_ATOMS: atom_id res chain seq x y z
N MET A 1 -18.73 -37.86 -31.30
CA MET A 1 -19.02 -36.41 -31.25
C MET A 1 -19.70 -35.97 -29.93
N MET A 2 -20.86 -36.53 -29.53
CA MET A 2 -21.58 -36.13 -28.30
C MET A 2 -20.80 -36.29 -26.98
N LYS A 3 -19.95 -37.32 -26.84
CA LYS A 3 -19.13 -37.51 -25.62
C LYS A 3 -18.06 -36.42 -25.46
N PHE A 4 -17.45 -35.98 -26.55
CA PHE A 4 -16.44 -34.92 -26.55
C PHE A 4 -17.05 -33.55 -26.25
N LEU A 5 -18.23 -33.22 -26.80
CA LEU A 5 -18.94 -31.99 -26.43
C LEU A 5 -19.34 -31.95 -24.96
N LYS A 6 -19.77 -33.09 -24.37
CA LYS A 6 -20.11 -33.18 -22.95
C LYS A 6 -18.90 -32.99 -22.04
N VAL A 7 -17.75 -33.60 -22.37
CA VAL A 7 -16.51 -33.43 -21.60
C VAL A 7 -16.00 -31.99 -21.71
N ALA A 8 -15.97 -31.41 -22.91
CA ALA A 8 -15.59 -30.02 -23.10
C ALA A 8 -16.52 -29.04 -22.36
N GLY A 9 -17.84 -29.29 -22.36
CA GLY A 9 -18.82 -28.50 -21.61
C GLY A 9 -18.65 -28.59 -20.09
N ILE A 10 -18.35 -29.78 -19.56
CA ILE A 10 -18.06 -29.98 -18.12
C ILE A 10 -16.76 -29.26 -17.74
N SER A 11 -15.72 -29.30 -18.58
CA SER A 11 -14.46 -28.61 -18.33
C SER A 11 -14.63 -27.08 -18.30
N VAL A 12 -15.42 -26.50 -19.21
CA VAL A 12 -15.70 -25.06 -19.21
C VAL A 12 -16.52 -24.65 -17.98
N LEU A 13 -17.53 -25.45 -17.61
CA LEU A 13 -18.33 -25.19 -16.41
C LEU A 13 -17.49 -25.26 -15.13
N ALA A 14 -16.61 -26.26 -15.01
CA ALA A 14 -15.72 -26.41 -13.87
C ALA A 14 -14.75 -25.21 -13.75
N LEU A 15 -14.19 -24.75 -14.88
CA LEU A 15 -13.33 -23.57 -14.91
C LEU A 15 -14.09 -22.31 -14.49
N ALA A 16 -15.32 -22.12 -14.98
CA ALA A 16 -16.14 -20.97 -14.60
C ALA A 16 -16.47 -20.95 -13.11
N VAL A 17 -16.81 -22.10 -12.52
CA VAL A 17 -17.04 -22.23 -11.07
C VAL A 17 -15.77 -21.93 -10.27
N PHE A 18 -14.61 -22.43 -10.72
CA PHE A 18 -13.33 -22.17 -10.07
C PHE A 18 -12.98 -20.67 -10.08
N ILE A 19 -13.13 -20.00 -11.22
CA ILE A 19 -12.91 -18.55 -11.32
C ILE A 19 -13.87 -17.78 -10.41
N ALA A 20 -15.15 -18.15 -10.38
CA ALA A 20 -16.12 -17.52 -9.48
C ALA A 20 -15.75 -17.69 -8.00
N ALA A 21 -15.24 -18.87 -7.61
CA ALA A 21 -14.76 -19.11 -6.25
C ALA A 21 -13.54 -18.24 -5.90
N LEU A 22 -12.58 -18.09 -6.82
CA LEU A 22 -11.43 -17.20 -6.62
C LEU A 22 -11.85 -15.73 -6.47
N ILE A 23 -12.79 -15.26 -7.29
CA ILE A 23 -13.33 -13.90 -7.19
C ILE A 23 -14.03 -13.69 -5.84
N ALA A 24 -14.85 -14.65 -5.42
CA ALA A 24 -15.55 -14.59 -4.14
C ALA A 24 -14.56 -14.57 -2.96
N TRP A 25 -13.53 -15.41 -3.02
CA TRP A 25 -12.46 -15.43 -2.02
C TRP A 25 -11.75 -14.08 -1.92
N TYR A 26 -11.28 -13.56 -3.07
CA TYR A 26 -10.61 -12.26 -3.14
C TYR A 26 -11.47 -11.13 -2.56
N TRP A 27 -12.77 -11.13 -2.88
CA TRP A 27 -13.69 -10.12 -2.39
C TRP A 27 -13.91 -10.19 -0.88
N LEU A 28 -13.99 -11.40 -0.30
CA LEU A 28 -14.10 -11.59 1.14
C LEU A 28 -12.85 -11.10 1.87
N ASP A 29 -11.68 -11.42 1.34
CA ASP A 29 -10.40 -11.00 1.91
C ASP A 29 -10.22 -9.47 1.87
N ALA A 30 -10.53 -8.85 0.73
CA ALA A 30 -10.52 -7.38 0.59
C ALA A 30 -11.44 -6.69 1.61
N ARG A 31 -12.63 -7.25 1.86
CA ARG A 31 -13.54 -6.73 2.89
C ARG A 31 -13.00 -6.95 4.31
N ALA A 32 -12.38 -8.09 4.57
CA ALA A 32 -11.79 -8.38 5.87
C ALA A 32 -10.65 -7.41 6.19
N SER A 33 -9.78 -7.14 5.22
CA SER A 33 -8.70 -6.14 5.33
C SER A 33 -9.27 -4.75 5.61
N LEU A 34 -10.24 -4.29 4.80
CA LEU A 34 -10.86 -2.98 4.99
C LEU A 34 -11.49 -2.83 6.39
N GLN A 35 -12.17 -3.87 6.88
CA GLN A 35 -12.75 -3.85 8.23
C GLN A 35 -11.69 -3.94 9.34
N ALA A 36 -10.56 -4.57 9.09
CA ALA A 36 -9.43 -4.54 10.02
C ALA A 36 -8.87 -3.11 10.12
N ASP A 37 -8.67 -2.44 8.99
CA ASP A 37 -8.17 -1.07 8.96
C ASP A 37 -9.12 -0.09 9.65
N ILE A 38 -10.43 -0.15 9.35
CA ILE A 38 -11.46 0.69 9.99
C ILE A 38 -11.43 0.55 11.51
N ARG A 39 -11.21 -0.67 12.02
CA ARG A 39 -11.15 -0.94 13.46
C ARG A 39 -9.83 -0.49 14.09
N ALA A 40 -8.73 -0.54 13.34
CA ALA A 40 -7.41 -0.20 13.84
C ALA A 40 -7.15 1.31 13.87
N CYS A 41 -7.58 2.07 12.86
CA CYS A 41 -7.24 3.49 12.72
C CYS A 41 -7.52 4.38 13.95
N PRO A 42 -8.62 4.21 14.71
CA PRO A 42 -8.85 5.02 15.91
C PRO A 42 -7.77 4.91 16.98
N SER A 43 -6.97 3.84 16.95
CA SER A 43 -5.86 3.61 17.89
C SER A 43 -4.47 3.98 17.35
N VAL A 44 -4.37 4.26 16.05
CA VAL A 44 -3.09 4.58 15.39
C VAL A 44 -2.76 6.06 15.61
N THR A 45 -1.54 6.34 16.06
CA THR A 45 -1.05 7.71 16.20
C THR A 45 -0.26 8.16 14.97
N THR A 46 -0.17 9.48 14.77
CA THR A 46 0.69 10.06 13.73
C THR A 46 2.17 9.69 13.91
N GLU A 47 2.62 9.52 15.16
CA GLU A 47 3.97 9.07 15.49
C GLU A 47 4.22 7.62 15.05
N GLN A 48 3.27 6.71 15.32
CA GLN A 48 3.37 5.32 14.88
C GLN A 48 3.42 5.21 13.36
N ALA A 49 2.55 5.95 12.67
CA ALA A 49 2.54 6.03 11.21
C ALA A 49 3.88 6.53 10.66
N THR A 50 4.39 7.62 11.24
CA THR A 50 5.66 8.23 10.85
C THR A 50 6.83 7.27 11.05
N ALA A 51 6.90 6.61 12.21
CA ALA A 51 7.95 5.66 12.52
C ALA A 51 7.94 4.47 11.56
N ALA A 52 6.75 3.97 11.21
CA ALA A 52 6.60 2.86 10.28
C ALA A 52 7.04 3.23 8.86
N VAL A 53 6.62 4.40 8.35
CA VAL A 53 7.05 4.92 7.05
C VAL A 53 8.55 5.16 7.01
N LEU A 54 9.10 5.84 8.01
CA LEU A 54 10.54 6.09 8.10
C LEU A 54 11.33 4.79 8.08
N LYS A 55 10.94 3.81 8.90
CA LYS A 55 11.57 2.48 8.91
C LYS A 55 11.55 1.83 7.53
N ASN A 56 10.41 1.86 6.84
CA ASN A 56 10.28 1.25 5.52
C ASN A 56 11.10 1.98 4.45
N VAL A 57 11.11 3.32 4.48
CA VAL A 57 11.93 4.17 3.60
C VAL A 57 13.42 3.85 3.74
N LEU A 58 13.92 3.70 4.97
CA LEU A 58 15.32 3.34 5.22
C LEU A 58 15.66 1.93 4.72
N LEU A 59 14.72 0.98 4.79
CA LEU A 59 14.90 -0.38 4.27
C LEU A 59 14.87 -0.44 2.73
N ASN A 60 14.12 0.46 2.08
CA ASN A 60 13.92 0.46 0.63
C ASN A 60 14.62 1.61 -0.11
N GLY A 61 15.50 2.35 0.59
CA GLY A 61 16.20 3.55 0.13
C GLY A 61 16.72 3.48 -1.30
N GLU A 62 17.52 2.45 -1.56
CA GLU A 62 18.23 2.30 -2.84
C GLU A 62 17.28 1.95 -4.00
N ARG A 63 16.30 1.08 -3.73
CA ARG A 63 15.41 0.53 -4.75
C ARG A 63 14.38 1.54 -5.23
N LEU A 64 13.84 2.35 -4.31
CA LEU A 64 12.69 3.21 -4.60
C LEU A 64 13.06 4.68 -4.79
N PHE A 65 14.15 5.14 -4.18
CA PHE A 65 14.48 6.57 -4.13
C PHE A 65 15.82 6.92 -4.79
N SER A 66 16.48 5.94 -5.44
CA SER A 66 17.74 6.14 -6.18
C SER A 66 18.87 6.78 -5.37
N LYS A 67 18.82 6.68 -4.03
CA LYS A 67 19.88 7.10 -3.12
C LYS A 67 20.49 5.88 -2.42
N PRO A 68 21.75 5.53 -2.72
CA PRO A 68 22.50 4.54 -1.95
C PRO A 68 22.61 5.00 -0.49
N HIS A 69 22.50 4.07 0.46
CA HIS A 69 22.71 4.35 1.89
C HIS A 69 21.85 5.47 2.50
N LEU A 70 20.56 5.53 2.15
CA LEU A 70 19.62 6.48 2.75
C LEU A 70 19.63 6.33 4.29
N THR A 71 19.96 7.40 5.01
CA THR A 71 19.92 7.41 6.48
C THR A 71 18.75 8.25 6.99
N GLN A 72 18.45 8.14 8.28
CA GLN A 72 17.38 8.93 8.90
C GLN A 72 17.59 10.44 8.72
N LYS A 73 18.86 10.90 8.66
CA LYS A 73 19.18 12.33 8.48
C LYS A 73 18.82 12.84 7.09
N ASP A 74 18.76 11.94 6.11
CA ASP A 74 18.38 12.27 4.73
C ASP A 74 16.86 12.36 4.53
N VAL A 75 16.07 11.95 5.51
CA VAL A 75 14.60 11.90 5.40
C VAL A 75 14.00 12.99 6.28
N ILE A 76 13.31 13.93 5.64
CA ILE A 76 12.63 15.04 6.30
C ILE A 76 11.14 14.72 6.31
N ILE A 77 10.61 14.32 7.46
CA ILE A 77 9.16 14.11 7.64
C ILE A 77 8.47 15.46 7.78
N GLU A 78 7.37 15.66 7.05
CA GLU A 78 6.54 16.85 7.16
C GLU A 78 5.44 16.62 8.20
N GLU A 79 5.80 16.68 9.48
CA GLU A 79 4.93 16.28 10.61
C GLU A 79 3.54 16.94 10.60
N ARG A 80 3.45 18.21 10.18
CA ARG A 80 2.16 18.93 10.09
C ARG A 80 1.22 18.39 9.01
N GLY A 81 1.75 17.66 8.03
CA GLY A 81 0.98 17.05 6.95
C GLY A 81 0.61 15.58 7.18
N VAL A 82 1.05 14.99 8.29
CA VAL A 82 0.75 13.60 8.63
C VAL A 82 -0.72 13.44 8.98
N GLN A 83 -1.38 12.47 8.36
CA GLN A 83 -2.80 12.22 8.52
C GLN A 83 -3.07 10.76 8.87
N VAL A 84 -3.99 10.53 9.80
CA VAL A 84 -4.61 9.23 10.06
C VAL A 84 -6.06 9.35 9.60
N GLY A 85 -6.39 8.63 8.54
CA GLY A 85 -7.72 8.60 7.94
C GLY A 85 -8.58 7.47 8.52
N GLN A 86 -9.65 7.13 7.79
CA GLN A 86 -10.59 6.08 8.21
C GLN A 86 -10.02 4.66 8.02
N THR A 87 -9.12 4.46 7.06
CA THR A 87 -8.61 3.13 6.68
C THR A 87 -7.09 3.07 6.56
N GLY A 88 -6.40 4.19 6.75
CA GLY A 88 -4.97 4.24 6.55
C GLY A 88 -4.36 5.55 6.98
N THR A 89 -3.06 5.65 6.78
CA THR A 89 -2.26 6.82 7.15
C THR A 89 -1.59 7.40 5.91
N LEU A 90 -1.33 8.70 5.95
CA LEU A 90 -0.54 9.40 4.94
C LEU A 90 0.58 10.17 5.66
N VAL A 91 1.83 9.87 5.30
CA VAL A 91 3.02 10.52 5.86
C VAL A 91 3.76 11.21 4.72
N PRO A 92 3.62 12.54 4.56
CA PRO A 92 4.42 13.29 3.62
C PRO A 92 5.87 13.40 4.10
N PHE A 93 6.81 13.20 3.19
CA PHE A 93 8.23 13.36 3.46
C PHE A 93 9.01 13.82 2.23
N ARG A 94 10.18 14.38 2.49
CA ARG A 94 11.17 14.74 1.47
C ARG A 94 12.47 14.01 1.75
N ILE A 95 13.26 13.85 0.70
CA ILE A 95 14.61 13.33 0.79
C ILE A 95 15.56 14.49 0.54
N ASP A 96 16.52 14.69 1.44
CA ASP A 96 17.49 15.77 1.31
C ASP A 96 18.24 15.67 -0.02
N GLY A 97 18.48 16.79 -0.69
CA GLY A 97 19.04 16.84 -2.05
C GLY A 97 18.08 16.45 -3.18
N VAL A 98 16.84 16.03 -2.90
CA VAL A 98 15.77 15.88 -3.90
C VAL A 98 14.83 17.09 -3.78
N THR A 99 14.89 18.00 -4.75
CA THR A 99 14.20 19.31 -4.67
C THR A 99 13.02 19.44 -5.62
N ASP A 100 12.81 18.50 -6.53
CA ASP A 100 11.81 18.55 -7.60
C ASP A 100 10.50 17.85 -7.25
N ARG A 101 10.43 17.16 -6.11
CA ARG A 101 9.27 16.37 -5.71
C ARG A 101 9.17 16.18 -4.19
N ARG A 102 7.97 15.83 -3.73
CA ARG A 102 7.73 15.22 -2.42
C ARG A 102 7.19 13.81 -2.54
N TYR A 103 7.38 13.05 -1.48
CA TYR A 103 6.91 11.68 -1.37
C TYR A 103 5.83 11.54 -0.30
N PHE A 104 5.03 10.50 -0.42
CA PHE A 104 4.04 10.12 0.57
C PHE A 104 4.17 8.64 0.86
N GLY A 105 4.36 8.28 2.13
CA GLY A 105 4.19 6.93 2.62
C GLY A 105 2.74 6.72 3.03
N MET A 106 2.09 5.72 2.44
CA MET A 106 0.72 5.33 2.73
C MET A 106 0.71 3.95 3.36
N THR A 107 -0.03 3.78 4.46
CA THR A 107 -0.12 2.48 5.15
C THR A 107 -1.56 2.19 5.50
N GLY A 108 -1.93 0.90 5.54
CA GLY A 108 -3.16 0.46 6.20
C GLY A 108 -2.98 0.56 7.72
N CYS A 109 -4.01 0.98 8.45
CA CYS A 109 -3.91 1.11 9.91
C CYS A 109 -3.73 -0.24 10.62
N ALA A 110 -4.20 -1.33 10.03
CA ALA A 110 -3.98 -2.69 10.55
C ALA A 110 -2.63 -3.28 10.13
N SER A 111 -1.92 -2.64 9.21
CA SER A 111 -0.68 -3.13 8.57
C SER A 111 0.29 -1.97 8.30
N LEU A 112 0.76 -1.31 9.36
CA LEU A 112 1.66 -0.16 9.26
C LEU A 112 3.00 -0.48 8.56
N ASP A 113 3.40 -1.75 8.50
CA ASP A 113 4.62 -2.22 7.83
C ASP A 113 4.48 -2.33 6.29
N ALA A 114 3.25 -2.42 5.78
CA ALA A 114 2.94 -2.43 4.35
C ALA A 114 2.82 -0.99 3.83
N VAL A 115 3.96 -0.40 3.47
CA VAL A 115 4.03 0.98 2.99
C VAL A 115 3.96 1.03 1.46
N GLU A 116 2.93 1.71 0.96
CA GLU A 116 2.83 2.15 -0.44
C GLU A 116 3.35 3.58 -0.59
N TYR A 117 3.79 3.93 -1.80
CA TYR A 117 4.40 5.23 -2.05
C TYR A 117 3.72 5.96 -3.19
N ALA A 118 3.49 7.25 -2.99
CA ALA A 118 3.14 8.19 -4.04
C ALA A 118 4.17 9.32 -4.11
N THR A 119 4.23 10.00 -5.25
CA THR A 119 5.14 11.12 -5.51
C THR A 119 4.36 12.25 -6.14
N GLU A 120 4.58 13.47 -5.65
CA GLU A 120 4.07 14.69 -6.26
C GLU A 120 5.26 15.54 -6.70
N TYR A 121 5.32 15.85 -7.99
CA TYR A 121 6.34 16.72 -8.56
C TYR A 121 5.92 18.18 -8.35
N TYR A 122 6.86 19.01 -7.94
CA TYR A 122 6.62 20.44 -7.91
C TYR A 122 6.55 20.94 -9.35
N THR A 123 5.41 21.48 -9.76
CA THR A 123 5.33 22.25 -11.00
C THR A 123 6.13 23.53 -10.80
N GLU A 124 7.12 23.77 -11.67
CA GLU A 124 7.73 25.10 -11.79
C GLU A 124 6.60 26.12 -12.06
N PRO A 125 6.61 27.30 -11.40
CA PRO A 125 5.64 28.35 -11.64
C PRO A 125 5.72 28.94 -13.05
#